data_AF-A0A1U8LN54-F1
#
_entry.id   AF-A0A1U8LN54-F1
#
_cell.length_a   1.000
_cell.length_b   1.000
_cell.length_c   1.000
_cell.angle_alpha   90.00
_cell.angle_beta   90.00
_cell.angle_gamma   90.00
#
_symmetry.space_group_name_H-M   'P 1'
#
loop_
_entity.id
_entity.type
_entity.pdbx_description
1 polymer ?
#
loop_
_entity_poly.entity_id
_entity_poly.type
_entity_poly.pdbx_seq_one_letter_code
_entity_poly.pdbx_strand_id
1 'polypeptide(L)'
;MASSMGGEVWGRGPAFVFVIDVCMEEEELRGVKSELLRVVEQLPESALVALVTFDAMVNVYDLGFSECSRVVVFHGDRELSSQQIQKFLGIGGKKLQQLGKSLVIQKQSFLLPISECEFSITSAIEEIRSFAQVTPGHRPQRSTGVAISTALGLLEGCLVNTGARIMVFTSGPATRGPGIVVDLDRAIAIRNHKDLINGQAPYYWKSSNFYKRLSQRLCDSSIVLDLFACSLDQVGAAELKVPVESSGGFMILGESFESDQFRKCMRHIFSRDEAGNLKMYFDATIEIVTTKDVKICGALGPCISLRKTNNLVSENEIGDGGTYIWKLGTLTSKTCIAFFFQVNYEHKPQPGAAFLVQFITRYRDGNMGIRRRVTTAARRWVAKQSPDIRAGFDQEAATSVMARLAIHRAETCQARDVIRWLDDNLIRFASKFGDYIQEDPSSFRLSSNFSLYPQFIFYLRRSQFLDVFNSTPDETAFFRLMLNREGVTDSIVMIQPTLLQYSFDGPPVPVLLDIRSISPDVILLFDSYFCVVIHYGSKIAQWRRLGYDKDPNHGNLRKLFEAPELDAGQLVAGRVPPPKLIKCDQHSSQARFLLAKLNPSVTQDSTYTDGSDIIFTDDLSLQVFIDYLQALAVQG
;
A
#
# COMPACT_ATOMS: atom_id res chain seq x y z
N MET A 1 24.60 -38.25 33.89
CA MET A 1 24.35 -37.80 32.51
C MET A 1 23.40 -36.62 32.60
N ALA A 2 23.91 -35.42 32.33
CA ALA A 2 23.25 -34.15 32.63
C ALA A 2 22.20 -33.81 31.57
N SER A 3 20.96 -33.58 32.02
CA SER A 3 19.86 -33.01 31.24
C SER A 3 20.11 -31.51 31.05
N SER A 4 20.38 -31.09 29.83
CA SER A 4 20.38 -29.68 29.44
C SER A 4 18.93 -29.18 29.40
N MET A 5 18.51 -28.41 30.40
CA MET A 5 17.31 -27.59 30.34
C MET A 5 17.49 -26.53 29.25
N GLY A 6 16.95 -26.80 28.06
CA GLY A 6 16.60 -25.75 27.10
C GLY A 6 15.30 -25.12 27.57
N GLY A 7 15.35 -23.88 28.06
CA GLY A 7 14.14 -23.11 28.38
C GLY A 7 13.33 -22.90 27.11
N GLU A 8 12.17 -23.56 27.03
CA GLU A 8 11.20 -23.33 25.98
C GLU A 8 10.67 -21.89 26.07
N VAL A 9 10.79 -21.14 24.97
CA VAL A 9 10.27 -19.77 24.81
C VAL A 9 8.75 -19.84 24.56
N TRP A 10 8.00 -20.33 25.53
CA TRP A 10 6.54 -20.22 25.55
C TRP A 10 6.18 -18.95 26.33
N GLY A 11 5.54 -17.97 25.69
CA GLY A 11 4.88 -16.85 26.40
C GLY A 11 5.21 -15.41 25.96
N ARG A 12 6.06 -15.16 24.95
CA ARG A 12 6.29 -13.79 24.43
C ARG A 12 5.34 -13.49 23.27
N GLY A 13 4.69 -12.33 23.31
CA GLY A 13 3.82 -11.83 22.25
C GLY A 13 4.60 -11.21 21.08
N PRO A 14 3.90 -10.57 20.12
CA PRO A 14 4.53 -9.79 19.06
C PRO A 14 5.23 -8.55 19.64
N ALA A 15 6.24 -8.03 18.93
CA ALA A 15 6.95 -6.81 19.34
C ALA A 15 6.52 -5.57 18.54
N PHE A 16 6.40 -4.43 19.22
CA PHE A 16 6.08 -3.14 18.63
C PHE A 16 7.13 -2.10 19.03
N VAL A 17 7.81 -1.52 18.05
CA VAL A 17 8.77 -0.44 18.26
C VAL A 17 8.16 0.85 17.74
N PHE A 18 7.81 1.76 18.63
CA PHE A 18 7.30 3.08 18.27
C PHE A 18 8.49 4.00 17.97
N VAL A 19 8.60 4.46 16.73
CA VAL A 19 9.66 5.35 16.25
C VAL A 19 9.05 6.72 15.96
N ILE A 20 9.23 7.67 16.87
CA ILE A 20 8.49 8.94 16.88
C ILE A 20 9.43 10.09 16.55
N ASP A 21 9.10 10.86 15.53
CA ASP A 21 9.80 12.09 15.23
C ASP A 21 9.37 13.21 16.20
N VAL A 22 10.34 13.84 16.86
CA VAL A 22 10.10 14.90 17.86
C VAL A 22 10.30 16.30 17.27
N CYS A 23 10.47 16.40 15.96
CA CYS A 23 10.47 17.64 15.21
C CYS A 23 9.05 18.05 14.73
N MET A 24 8.01 17.33 15.17
CA MET A 24 6.61 17.64 14.91
C MET A 24 6.16 18.89 15.67
N GLU A 25 5.14 19.58 15.13
CA GLU A 25 4.41 20.60 15.88
C GLU A 25 3.69 19.95 17.08
N GLU A 26 3.43 20.72 18.14
CA GLU A 26 2.88 20.17 19.39
C GLU A 26 1.50 19.50 19.21
N GLU A 27 0.65 20.03 18.33
CA GLU A 27 -0.67 19.46 18.03
C GLU A 27 -0.56 18.09 17.34
N GLU A 28 0.36 17.98 16.39
CA GLU A 28 0.65 16.73 15.68
C GLU A 28 1.23 15.67 16.63
N LEU A 29 2.19 16.07 17.46
CA LEU A 29 2.77 15.19 18.48
C LEU A 29 1.72 14.74 19.51
N ARG A 30 0.79 15.63 19.89
CA ARG A 30 -0.35 15.30 20.76
C ARG A 30 -1.25 14.26 20.11
N GLY A 31 -1.53 14.37 18.80
CA GLY A 31 -2.27 13.37 18.04
C GLY A 31 -1.62 11.99 18.09
N VAL A 32 -0.30 11.91 17.83
CA VAL A 32 0.47 10.66 17.92
C VAL A 32 0.45 10.09 19.34
N LYS A 33 0.77 10.90 20.36
CA LYS A 33 0.80 10.47 21.77
C LYS A 33 -0.55 9.89 22.20
N SER A 34 -1.65 10.57 21.88
CA SER A 34 -2.99 10.14 22.28
C SER A 34 -3.33 8.76 21.72
N GLU A 35 -3.03 8.50 20.43
CA GLU A 35 -3.29 7.19 19.84
C GLU A 35 -2.31 6.12 20.33
N LEU A 36 -1.05 6.45 20.61
CA LEU A 36 -0.09 5.48 21.15
C LEU A 36 -0.43 5.07 22.58
N LEU A 37 -0.83 6.00 23.44
CA LEU A 37 -1.30 5.70 24.80
C LEU A 37 -2.51 4.77 24.76
N ARG A 38 -3.49 5.08 23.90
CA ARG A 38 -4.65 4.21 23.66
C ARG A 38 -4.24 2.82 23.16
N VAL A 39 -3.21 2.73 22.32
CA VAL A 39 -2.69 1.44 21.85
C VAL A 39 -2.03 0.67 22.99
N VAL A 40 -1.18 1.30 23.80
CA VAL A 40 -0.49 0.68 24.95
C VAL A 40 -1.51 0.06 25.91
N GLU A 41 -2.56 0.79 26.27
CA GLU A 41 -3.67 0.28 27.11
C GLU A 41 -4.38 -0.94 26.50
N GLN A 42 -4.39 -1.04 25.17
CA GLN A 42 -5.07 -2.11 24.43
C GLN A 42 -4.14 -3.25 24.03
N LEU A 43 -2.85 -3.20 24.34
CA LEU A 43 -1.94 -4.30 24.01
C LEU A 43 -2.10 -5.47 24.99
N PRO A 44 -1.95 -6.73 24.53
CA PRO A 44 -1.84 -7.86 25.44
C PRO A 44 -0.64 -7.70 26.39
N GLU A 45 -0.78 -8.16 27.63
CA GLU A 45 0.29 -8.12 28.66
C GLU A 45 1.64 -8.70 28.18
N SER A 46 1.58 -9.73 27.32
CA SER A 46 2.76 -10.40 26.77
C SER A 46 3.37 -9.71 25.55
N ALA A 47 2.73 -8.68 24.98
CA ALA A 47 3.25 -7.92 23.85
C ALA A 47 4.50 -7.15 24.27
N LEU A 48 5.53 -7.20 23.44
CA LEU A 48 6.79 -6.51 23.70
C LEU A 48 6.73 -5.10 23.12
N VAL A 49 7.21 -4.11 23.86
CA VAL A 49 7.24 -2.72 23.42
C VAL A 49 8.61 -2.09 23.61
N ALA A 50 8.96 -1.20 22.67
CA ALA A 50 10.14 -0.34 22.74
C ALA A 50 9.79 1.04 22.19
N LEU A 51 10.49 2.06 22.71
CA LEU A 51 10.31 3.45 22.31
C LEU A 51 11.62 4.03 21.78
N VAL A 52 11.54 4.60 20.57
CA VAL A 52 12.63 5.33 19.92
C VAL A 52 12.08 6.70 19.54
N THR A 53 12.76 7.77 19.92
CA THR A 53 12.45 9.12 19.44
C THR A 53 13.60 9.67 18.60
N PHE A 54 13.31 10.56 17.65
CA PHE A 54 14.37 11.11 16.80
C PHE A 54 14.14 12.54 16.32
N ASP A 55 15.26 13.23 16.16
CA ASP A 55 15.45 14.54 15.56
C ASP A 55 16.79 14.54 14.79
N ALA A 56 17.71 15.46 15.13
CA ALA A 56 19.11 15.40 14.74
C ALA A 56 19.86 14.18 15.31
N MET A 57 19.34 13.62 16.39
CA MET A 57 19.85 12.46 17.11
C MET A 57 18.75 11.40 17.19
N VAL A 58 19.11 10.19 17.61
CA VAL A 58 18.17 9.09 17.82
C VAL A 58 18.28 8.61 19.26
N ASN A 59 17.19 8.69 20.01
CA ASN A 59 17.13 8.32 21.42
C ASN A 59 16.40 6.98 21.56
N VAL A 60 17.03 6.00 22.19
CA VAL A 60 16.43 4.70 22.50
C VAL A 60 16.17 4.63 24.01
N TYR A 61 14.91 4.47 24.40
CA TYR A 61 14.49 4.51 25.79
C TYR A 61 14.73 3.18 26.50
N ASP A 62 15.29 3.26 27.70
CA ASP A 62 15.52 2.14 28.58
C ASP A 62 14.35 1.96 29.54
N LEU A 63 13.31 1.27 29.08
CA LEU A 63 12.04 1.10 29.80
C LEU A 63 12.17 0.30 31.10
N GLY A 64 13.24 -0.50 31.23
CA GLY A 64 13.52 -1.31 32.42
C GLY A 64 14.28 -0.57 33.52
N PHE A 65 14.68 0.68 33.28
CA PHE A 65 15.37 1.49 34.28
C PHE A 65 14.34 2.34 35.05
N SER A 66 14.06 1.94 36.29
CA SER A 66 12.97 2.53 37.09
C SER A 66 13.36 3.78 37.90
N GLU A 67 14.65 4.10 37.99
CA GLU A 67 15.14 5.23 38.83
C GLU A 67 14.85 6.58 38.18
N CYS A 68 14.96 6.66 36.85
CA CYS A 68 14.63 7.85 36.05
C CYS A 68 14.48 7.47 34.57
N SER A 69 14.08 8.43 33.73
CA SER A 69 14.07 8.25 32.27
C SER A 69 15.50 8.16 31.73
N ARG A 70 15.97 6.94 31.43
CA ARG A 70 17.28 6.69 30.84
C ARG A 70 17.14 6.46 29.34
N VAL A 71 17.97 7.16 28.56
CA VAL A 71 18.02 7.03 27.09
C VAL A 71 19.45 6.80 26.60
N VAL A 72 19.60 5.97 25.56
CA VAL A 72 20.85 5.85 24.81
C VAL A 72 20.73 6.65 23.53
N VAL A 73 21.68 7.56 23.31
CA VAL A 73 21.64 8.51 22.20
C VAL A 73 22.62 8.09 21.11
N PHE A 74 22.12 7.98 19.88
CA PHE A 74 22.90 7.75 18.67
C PHE A 74 22.94 9.01 17.82
N HIS A 75 24.09 9.24 17.18
CA HIS A 75 24.28 10.40 16.31
C HIS A 75 23.60 10.18 14.96
N GLY A 76 22.76 11.13 14.53
CA GLY A 76 21.93 11.02 13.32
C GLY A 76 22.68 10.95 11.99
N ASP A 77 23.97 11.31 11.96
CA ASP A 77 24.79 11.18 10.73
C ASP A 77 25.46 9.81 10.54
N ARG A 78 25.46 8.95 11.57
CA ARG A 78 26.25 7.71 11.53
C ARG A 78 25.40 6.53 11.06
N GLU A 79 25.82 5.88 9.97
CA GLU A 79 25.32 4.55 9.59
C GLU A 79 26.00 3.51 10.50
N LEU A 80 25.23 2.96 11.44
CA LEU A 80 25.71 1.91 12.35
C LEU A 80 25.18 0.54 11.92
N SER A 81 26.04 -0.47 12.02
CA SER A 81 25.62 -1.87 11.87
C SER A 81 24.83 -2.35 13.08
N SER A 82 24.02 -3.41 12.90
CA SER A 82 23.26 -4.05 13.98
C SER A 82 24.14 -4.43 15.15
N GLN A 83 25.32 -5.02 14.88
CA GLN A 83 26.27 -5.43 15.91
C GLN A 83 26.79 -4.25 16.74
N GLN A 84 27.03 -3.09 16.11
CA GLN A 84 27.45 -1.89 16.83
C GLN A 84 26.30 -1.34 17.68
N ILE A 85 25.09 -1.25 17.14
CA ILE A 85 23.89 -0.81 17.88
C ILE A 85 23.69 -1.71 19.10
N GLN A 86 23.71 -3.02 18.91
CA GLN A 86 23.58 -4.04 19.96
C GLN A 86 24.67 -3.87 21.02
N LYS A 87 25.93 -3.70 20.62
CA LYS A 87 27.05 -3.45 21.55
C LYS A 87 26.84 -2.19 22.39
N PHE A 88 26.38 -1.09 21.78
CA PHE A 88 26.14 0.17 22.48
C PHE A 88 24.93 0.09 23.43
N LEU A 89 23.89 -0.66 23.05
CA LEU A 89 22.74 -0.95 23.91
C LEU A 89 23.05 -2.03 24.97
N GLY A 90 24.19 -2.72 24.87
CA GLY A 90 24.50 -3.86 25.75
C GLY A 90 23.58 -5.07 25.52
N ILE A 91 23.03 -5.22 24.31
CA ILE A 91 22.14 -6.31 23.91
C ILE A 91 22.93 -7.30 23.03
N GLY A 92 22.57 -8.59 23.05
CA GLY A 92 23.14 -9.59 22.12
C GLY A 92 24.57 -10.07 22.42
N GLY A 93 25.19 -9.61 23.51
CA GLY A 93 26.52 -10.06 23.91
C GLY A 93 26.52 -11.41 24.64
N LYS A 94 26.93 -12.50 23.96
CA LYS A 94 27.61 -13.60 24.66
C LYS A 94 28.99 -13.08 25.07
N LYS A 95 29.16 -12.56 26.29
CA LYS A 95 30.52 -12.39 26.81
C LYS A 95 31.16 -13.78 26.93
N LEU A 96 32.17 -14.03 26.11
CA LEU A 96 33.10 -15.14 26.31
C LEU A 96 33.73 -15.01 27.70
N GLN A 97 33.69 -16.13 28.41
CA GLN A 97 34.32 -16.48 29.68
C GLN A 97 35.48 -15.59 30.13
N GLN A 98 35.36 -15.05 31.35
CA GLN A 98 36.46 -15.16 32.31
C GLN A 98 36.10 -16.31 33.26
N LEU A 99 37.01 -17.26 33.46
CA LEU A 99 36.80 -18.44 34.31
C LEU A 99 36.27 -18.02 35.70
N GLY A 100 35.13 -18.60 36.10
CA GLY A 100 34.73 -18.68 37.52
C GLY A 100 33.58 -17.79 38.01
N LYS A 101 32.86 -17.04 37.15
CA LYS A 101 31.65 -16.30 37.58
C LYS A 101 30.40 -16.77 36.83
N SER A 102 29.30 -16.93 37.57
CA SER A 102 27.96 -17.29 37.11
C SER A 102 27.51 -16.46 35.89
N LEU A 103 26.70 -17.06 35.01
CA LEU A 103 26.08 -16.41 33.85
C LEU A 103 25.21 -15.21 34.31
N VAL A 104 25.75 -14.01 34.25
CA VAL A 104 24.93 -12.79 34.31
C VAL A 104 24.33 -12.61 32.91
N ILE A 105 23.14 -13.15 32.70
CA ILE A 105 22.29 -12.74 31.58
C ILE A 105 21.99 -11.26 31.82
N GLN A 106 22.53 -10.36 30.99
CA GLN A 106 22.15 -8.95 31.06
C GLN A 106 20.64 -8.87 30.79
N LYS A 107 19.89 -8.38 31.79
CA LYS A 107 18.46 -8.14 31.68
C LYS A 107 18.24 -7.16 30.52
N GLN A 108 17.55 -7.60 29.48
CA GLN A 108 17.18 -6.77 28.34
C GLN A 108 16.16 -5.74 28.81
N SER A 109 16.47 -4.46 28.69
CA SER A 109 15.68 -3.38 29.30
C SER A 109 15.05 -2.40 28.29
N PHE A 110 15.43 -2.51 27.01
CA PHE A 110 14.95 -1.64 25.92
C PHE A 110 13.70 -2.17 25.20
N LEU A 111 13.47 -3.48 25.26
CA LEU A 111 12.30 -4.15 24.69
C LEU A 111 11.74 -5.09 25.74
N LEU A 112 10.60 -4.72 26.32
CA LEU A 112 10.00 -5.35 27.50
C LEU A 112 8.53 -5.68 27.26
N PRO A 113 7.98 -6.71 27.91
CA PRO A 113 6.54 -6.96 27.86
C PRO A 113 5.77 -5.85 28.56
N ILE A 114 4.56 -5.54 28.07
CA ILE A 114 3.67 -4.53 28.65
C ILE A 114 3.48 -4.76 30.15
N SER A 115 3.29 -6.01 30.60
CA SER A 115 3.14 -6.36 32.01
C SER A 115 4.30 -5.90 32.91
N GLU A 116 5.49 -5.67 32.36
CA GLU A 116 6.68 -5.25 33.11
C GLU A 116 6.96 -3.75 32.99
N CYS A 117 6.45 -3.07 31.96
CA CYS A 117 6.84 -1.69 31.64
C CYS A 117 5.69 -0.75 31.28
N GLU A 118 4.42 -1.12 31.53
CA GLU A 118 3.24 -0.30 31.21
C GLU A 118 3.35 1.12 31.74
N PHE A 119 3.70 1.29 33.02
CA PHE A 119 3.92 2.61 33.61
C PHE A 119 5.08 3.34 32.93
N SER A 120 6.25 2.69 32.79
CA SER A 120 7.45 3.30 32.20
C SER A 120 7.21 3.80 30.78
N ILE A 121 6.54 3.01 29.92
CA ILE A 121 6.28 3.41 28.54
C ILE A 121 5.23 4.52 28.44
N THR A 122 4.17 4.44 29.26
CA THR A 122 3.13 5.48 29.34
C THR A 122 3.75 6.82 29.74
N SER A 123 4.50 6.85 30.84
CA SER A 123 5.20 8.06 31.27
C SER A 123 6.20 8.56 30.22
N ALA A 124 6.97 7.66 29.60
CA ALA A 124 7.91 8.04 28.57
C ALA A 124 7.22 8.69 27.35
N ILE A 125 6.04 8.18 26.93
CA ILE A 125 5.24 8.78 25.84
C ILE A 125 4.67 10.13 26.26
N GLU A 126 4.10 10.24 27.46
CA GLU A 126 3.54 11.48 28.00
C GLU A 126 4.59 12.59 28.15
N GLU A 127 5.83 12.24 28.48
CA GLU A 127 6.95 13.17 28.65
C GLU A 127 7.57 13.63 27.33
N ILE A 128 7.27 12.99 26.19
CA ILE A 128 7.77 13.44 24.88
C ILE A 128 7.28 14.87 24.63
N ARG A 129 8.22 15.75 24.30
CA ARG A 129 7.98 17.14 23.89
C ARG A 129 8.53 17.38 22.50
N SER A 130 7.97 18.37 21.83
CA SER A 130 8.60 18.91 20.62
C SER A 130 9.84 19.71 21.02
N PHE A 131 10.97 19.41 20.39
CA PHE A 131 12.24 20.09 20.66
C PHE A 131 12.81 20.78 19.40
N ALA A 132 11.99 21.00 18.38
CA ALA A 132 12.43 21.52 17.09
C ALA A 132 12.97 22.96 17.20
N GLN A 133 14.27 23.12 17.42
CA GLN A 133 14.95 24.41 17.25
C GLN A 133 15.32 24.57 15.78
N VAL A 134 14.50 25.34 15.04
CA VAL A 134 14.66 25.52 13.61
C VAL A 134 15.17 26.92 13.31
N THR A 135 16.31 27.03 12.64
CA THR A 135 16.81 28.31 12.11
C THR A 135 15.81 28.85 11.07
N PRO A 136 15.48 30.15 11.07
CA PRO A 136 14.63 30.74 10.05
C PRO A 136 15.08 30.36 8.62
N GLY A 137 14.12 30.06 7.75
CA GLY A 137 14.40 29.60 6.39
C GLY A 137 14.87 28.14 6.27
N HIS A 138 15.02 27.40 7.38
CA HIS A 138 15.45 26.01 7.35
C HIS A 138 14.32 25.04 7.76
N ARG A 139 14.49 23.77 7.41
CA ARG A 139 13.70 22.63 7.88
C ARG A 139 14.32 22.09 9.18
N PRO A 140 13.55 21.39 10.04
CA PRO A 140 14.11 20.67 11.18
C PRO A 140 15.11 19.60 10.73
N GLN A 141 16.08 19.28 11.59
CA GLN A 141 17.01 18.17 11.37
C GLN A 141 16.33 16.84 11.72
N ARG A 142 16.16 15.96 10.73
CA ARG A 142 15.41 14.70 10.86
C ARG A 142 16.25 13.53 10.36
N SER A 143 16.62 12.64 11.28
CA SER A 143 17.50 11.50 11.04
C SER A 143 16.72 10.19 10.88
N THR A 144 15.64 10.21 10.09
CA THR A 144 14.67 9.11 9.95
C THR A 144 15.32 7.77 9.60
N GLY A 145 16.29 7.78 8.67
CA GLY A 145 16.96 6.55 8.26
C GLY A 145 17.79 5.89 9.36
N VAL A 146 18.44 6.68 10.21
CA VAL A 146 19.17 6.17 11.39
C VAL A 146 18.20 5.67 12.45
N ALA A 147 17.06 6.34 12.66
CA ALA A 147 16.04 5.90 13.61
C ALA A 147 15.49 4.50 13.22
N ILE A 148 15.17 4.30 11.94
CA ILE A 148 14.72 3.00 11.41
C ILE A 148 15.82 1.94 11.55
N SER A 149 17.06 2.23 11.16
CA SER A 149 18.16 1.25 11.26
C SER A 149 18.48 0.89 12.72
N THR A 150 18.34 1.84 13.65
CA THR A 150 18.53 1.65 15.09
C THR A 150 17.44 0.74 15.67
N ALA A 151 16.17 1.00 15.36
CA ALA A 151 15.04 0.14 15.75
C ALA A 151 15.18 -1.28 15.20
N LEU A 152 15.63 -1.43 13.96
CA LEU A 152 15.93 -2.73 13.35
C LEU A 152 17.09 -3.44 14.08
N GLY A 153 18.20 -2.74 14.34
CA GLY A 153 19.34 -3.31 15.07
C GLY A 153 19.01 -3.75 16.50
N LEU A 154 18.13 -3.00 17.17
CA LEU A 154 17.56 -3.36 18.48
C LEU A 154 16.81 -4.69 18.39
N LEU A 155 15.86 -4.82 17.46
CA LEU A 155 15.05 -6.04 17.31
C LEU A 155 15.90 -7.26 16.91
N GLU A 156 16.85 -7.08 15.99
CA GLU A 156 17.80 -8.13 15.60
C GLU A 156 18.62 -8.65 16.79
N GLY A 157 18.92 -7.79 17.76
CA GLY A 157 19.65 -8.16 18.99
C GLY A 157 18.80 -8.89 20.02
N CYS A 158 17.49 -8.67 20.02
CA CYS A 158 16.55 -9.23 20.98
C CYS A 158 15.99 -10.61 20.58
N LEU A 159 16.32 -11.09 19.37
CA LEU A 159 15.91 -12.39 18.82
C LEU A 159 14.40 -12.65 18.92
N VAL A 160 13.59 -11.69 18.45
CA VAL A 160 12.13 -11.79 18.44
C VAL A 160 11.68 -12.78 17.34
N ASN A 161 11.34 -14.00 17.73
CA ASN A 161 10.91 -15.06 16.80
C ASN A 161 9.38 -15.09 16.55
N THR A 162 8.64 -14.15 17.14
CA THR A 162 7.17 -14.05 17.10
C THR A 162 6.66 -13.08 16.04
N GLY A 163 7.56 -12.32 15.41
CA GLY A 163 7.21 -11.22 14.52
C GLY A 163 7.21 -9.87 15.24
N ALA A 164 7.59 -8.82 14.52
CA ALA A 164 7.68 -7.48 15.07
C ALA A 164 7.22 -6.41 14.07
N ARG A 165 6.83 -5.24 14.57
CA ARG A 165 6.52 -4.05 13.78
C ARG A 165 7.37 -2.88 14.25
N ILE A 166 8.06 -2.24 13.33
CA ILE A 166 8.65 -0.90 13.50
C ILE A 166 7.63 0.09 12.94
N MET A 167 7.09 0.94 13.81
CA MET A 167 6.04 1.90 13.45
C MET A 167 6.62 3.30 13.47
N VAL A 168 6.86 3.87 12.27
CA VAL A 168 7.48 5.19 12.11
C VAL A 168 6.39 6.24 12.01
N PHE A 169 6.41 7.22 12.92
CA PHE A 169 5.54 8.39 12.90
C PHE A 169 6.38 9.61 12.56
N THR A 170 6.10 10.28 11.43
CA THR A 170 6.87 11.46 10.99
C THR A 170 6.02 12.53 10.35
N SER A 171 6.39 13.80 10.55
CA SER A 171 5.71 14.97 9.96
C SER A 171 6.51 15.73 8.90
N GLY A 172 7.50 15.10 8.28
CA GLY A 172 8.35 15.77 7.30
C GLY A 172 9.49 14.90 6.79
N PRO A 173 10.23 15.39 5.78
CA PRO A 173 11.27 14.61 5.13
C PRO A 173 12.50 14.43 6.02
N ALA A 174 13.23 13.33 5.80
CA ALA A 174 14.56 13.18 6.36
C ALA A 174 15.50 14.25 5.79
N THR A 175 16.19 14.99 6.65
CA THR A 175 17.10 16.10 6.27
C THR A 175 18.53 15.87 6.74
N ARG A 176 18.79 14.74 7.39
CA ARG A 176 20.08 14.42 7.99
C ARG A 176 20.38 12.92 7.92
N GLY A 177 21.65 12.59 7.75
CA GLY A 177 22.16 11.22 7.79
C GLY A 177 21.80 10.33 6.59
N PRO A 178 22.10 9.02 6.69
CA PRO A 178 21.63 8.02 5.74
C PRO A 178 20.12 8.09 5.56
N GLY A 179 19.67 8.04 4.30
CA GLY A 179 18.25 8.15 3.98
C GLY A 179 17.71 9.58 3.89
N ILE A 180 18.60 10.60 3.84
CA ILE A 180 18.25 12.00 3.55
C ILE A 180 17.43 12.16 2.27
N VAL A 181 16.44 13.04 2.27
CA VAL A 181 15.52 13.30 1.15
C VAL A 181 15.76 14.70 0.55
N VAL A 182 16.02 15.68 1.41
CA VAL A 182 16.20 17.09 1.04
C VAL A 182 17.14 17.78 2.02
N ASP A 183 17.79 18.85 1.58
CA ASP A 183 18.58 19.72 2.46
C ASP A 183 17.72 20.49 3.47
N LEU A 184 18.41 21.04 4.48
CA LEU A 184 17.79 21.88 5.49
C LEU A 184 17.26 23.19 4.90
N ASP A 185 17.97 23.81 3.96
CA ASP A 185 17.57 25.10 3.38
C ASP A 185 16.26 24.98 2.60
N ARG A 186 15.23 25.75 2.97
CA ARG A 186 13.93 25.77 2.29
C ARG A 186 14.00 26.37 0.89
N ALA A 187 15.07 27.09 0.55
CA ALA A 187 15.32 27.52 -0.83
C ALA A 187 15.53 26.32 -1.77
N ILE A 188 15.98 25.18 -1.24
CA ILE A 188 16.07 23.91 -1.96
C ILE A 188 14.72 23.20 -1.84
N ALA A 189 13.99 23.09 -2.95
CA ALA A 189 12.71 22.40 -3.01
C ALA A 189 12.88 20.89 -2.82
N ILE A 190 11.83 20.22 -2.32
CA ILE A 190 11.77 18.76 -2.31
C ILE A 190 11.58 18.29 -3.76
N ARG A 191 12.29 17.23 -4.15
CA ARG A 191 12.20 16.63 -5.49
C ARG A 191 10.77 16.36 -5.94
N ASN A 192 10.49 16.64 -7.20
CA ASN A 192 9.27 16.26 -7.92
C ASN A 192 9.60 15.21 -9.03
N HIS A 193 8.59 14.73 -9.76
CA HIS A 193 8.80 13.73 -10.83
C HIS A 193 9.70 14.23 -11.96
N LYS A 194 9.63 15.51 -12.33
CA LYS A 194 10.51 16.09 -13.36
C LYS A 194 11.97 16.05 -12.91
N ASP A 195 12.24 16.34 -11.64
CA ASP A 195 13.59 16.27 -11.09
C ASP A 195 14.12 14.83 -11.12
N LEU A 196 13.26 13.83 -10.81
CA LEU A 196 13.63 12.41 -10.90
C LEU A 196 13.94 11.99 -12.35
N ILE A 197 13.06 12.35 -13.29
CA ILE A 197 13.21 12.01 -14.72
C ILE A 197 14.48 12.61 -15.32
N ASN A 198 14.80 13.86 -14.95
CA ASN A 198 15.97 14.57 -15.47
C ASN A 198 17.26 14.26 -14.70
N GLY A 199 17.22 13.41 -13.67
CA GLY A 199 18.38 13.11 -12.83
C GLY A 199 18.85 14.29 -11.96
N GLN A 200 17.94 15.22 -11.64
CA GLN A 200 18.19 16.43 -10.84
C GLN A 200 17.85 16.27 -9.35
N ALA A 201 17.57 15.04 -8.89
CA ALA A 201 17.34 14.72 -7.49
C ALA A 201 18.60 14.07 -6.86
N PRO A 202 19.49 14.83 -6.20
CA PRO A 202 20.81 14.35 -5.78
C PRO A 202 20.76 13.23 -4.74
N TYR A 203 19.73 13.21 -3.89
CA TYR A 203 19.62 12.25 -2.78
C TYR A 203 18.85 10.98 -3.13
N TYR A 204 17.95 11.03 -4.12
CA TYR A 204 16.94 9.99 -4.33
C TYR A 204 17.53 8.58 -4.46
N TRP A 205 18.48 8.39 -5.36
CA TRP A 205 19.06 7.06 -5.61
C TRP A 205 19.89 6.54 -4.44
N LYS A 206 20.67 7.41 -3.79
CA LYS A 206 21.49 7.03 -2.64
C LYS A 206 20.60 6.60 -1.46
N SER A 207 19.54 7.35 -1.20
CA SER A 207 18.62 7.10 -0.09
C SER A 207 17.68 5.92 -0.35
N SER A 208 17.14 5.81 -1.57
CA SER A 208 16.36 4.63 -1.99
C SER A 208 17.20 3.34 -1.86
N ASN A 209 18.48 3.38 -2.26
CA ASN A 209 19.37 2.23 -2.09
C ASN A 209 19.67 1.93 -0.62
N PHE A 210 19.87 2.94 0.22
CA PHE A 210 20.03 2.75 1.66
C PHE A 210 18.82 2.02 2.27
N TYR A 211 17.61 2.51 2.02
CA TYR A 211 16.38 1.90 2.52
C TYR A 211 16.13 0.51 1.93
N LYS A 212 16.39 0.32 0.63
CA LYS A 212 16.26 -0.99 -0.04
C LYS A 212 17.15 -2.06 0.60
N ARG A 213 18.37 -1.72 1.05
CA ARG A 213 19.26 -2.66 1.77
C ARG A 213 18.67 -3.15 3.11
N LEU A 214 17.75 -2.40 3.71
CA LEU A 214 17.07 -2.82 4.95
C LEU A 214 16.04 -3.93 4.69
N SER A 215 15.49 -4.05 3.48
CA SER A 215 14.42 -5.00 3.14
C SER A 215 14.79 -6.45 3.45
N GLN A 216 16.01 -6.87 3.11
CA GLN A 216 16.46 -8.24 3.38
C GLN A 216 16.57 -8.51 4.89
N ARG A 217 17.10 -7.55 5.65
CA ARG A 217 17.23 -7.63 7.11
C ARG A 217 15.86 -7.72 7.81
N LEU A 218 14.92 -6.88 7.37
CA LEU A 218 13.53 -6.91 7.81
C LEU A 218 12.91 -8.29 7.55
N CYS A 219 13.08 -8.81 6.33
CA CYS A 219 12.57 -10.11 5.92
C CYS A 219 13.16 -11.26 6.74
N ASP A 220 14.48 -11.33 6.87
CA ASP A 220 15.19 -12.41 7.58
C ASP A 220 14.73 -12.50 9.04
N SER A 221 14.50 -11.35 9.67
CA SER A 221 14.07 -11.23 11.07
C SER A 221 12.55 -11.21 11.28
N SER A 222 11.75 -11.34 10.22
CA SER A 222 10.28 -11.26 10.28
C SER A 222 9.76 -9.95 10.90
N ILE A 223 10.42 -8.84 10.55
CA ILE A 223 10.11 -7.48 11.02
C ILE A 223 9.38 -6.72 9.91
N VAL A 224 8.26 -6.10 10.28
CA VAL A 224 7.45 -5.24 9.41
C VAL A 224 7.87 -3.78 9.63
N LEU A 225 7.97 -3.01 8.55
CA LEU A 225 8.19 -1.56 8.62
C LEU A 225 6.91 -0.83 8.20
N ASP A 226 6.25 -0.18 9.15
CA ASP A 226 5.11 0.69 8.91
C ASP A 226 5.55 2.17 8.85
N LEU A 227 4.98 2.94 7.91
CA LEU A 227 5.19 4.37 7.76
C LEU A 227 3.86 5.12 7.92
N PHE A 228 3.78 5.90 9.00
CA PHE A 228 2.69 6.83 9.29
C PHE A 228 3.23 8.25 9.11
N ALA A 229 2.86 8.88 8.00
CA ALA A 229 3.32 10.21 7.66
C ALA A 229 2.14 11.19 7.59
N CYS A 230 2.18 12.22 8.43
CA CYS A 230 1.22 13.31 8.36
C CYS A 230 1.97 14.64 8.19
N SER A 231 1.89 15.19 6.98
CA SER A 231 2.65 16.36 6.56
C SER A 231 1.91 17.08 5.44
N LEU A 232 2.04 18.40 5.38
CA LEU A 232 1.50 19.21 4.28
C LEU A 232 2.35 19.14 3.00
N ASP A 233 3.57 18.60 3.11
CA ASP A 233 4.50 18.38 2.01
C ASP A 233 5.05 16.94 2.07
N GLN A 234 5.86 16.54 1.10
CA GLN A 234 6.43 15.20 0.98
C GLN A 234 7.37 14.83 2.16
N VAL A 235 7.44 13.55 2.49
CA VAL A 235 8.20 12.99 3.63
C VAL A 235 9.32 12.02 3.23
N GLY A 236 9.40 11.66 1.95
CA GLY A 236 10.33 10.63 1.47
C GLY A 236 9.71 9.24 1.38
N ALA A 237 8.40 9.15 1.21
CA ALA A 237 7.70 7.88 1.02
C ALA A 237 8.17 7.16 -0.25
N ALA A 238 8.59 7.91 -1.28
CA ALA A 238 9.17 7.33 -2.49
C ALA A 238 10.45 6.52 -2.20
N GLU A 239 11.36 7.07 -1.39
CA GLU A 239 12.60 6.41 -0.97
C GLU A 239 12.35 5.23 -0.02
N LEU A 240 11.29 5.30 0.79
CA LEU A 240 10.89 4.28 1.78
C LEU A 240 9.96 3.19 1.23
N LYS A 241 9.43 3.34 0.01
CA LYS A 241 8.42 2.45 -0.59
C LYS A 241 8.83 0.98 -0.49
N VAL A 242 10.04 0.65 -0.94
CA VAL A 242 10.51 -0.73 -1.10
C VAL A 242 10.53 -1.53 0.21
N PRO A 243 11.19 -1.07 1.30
CA PRO A 243 11.19 -1.82 2.55
C PRO A 243 9.81 -1.87 3.23
N VAL A 244 8.97 -0.85 3.07
CA VAL A 244 7.58 -0.87 3.59
C VAL A 244 6.77 -1.93 2.85
N GLU A 245 6.76 -1.90 1.52
CA GLU A 245 6.02 -2.83 0.66
C GLU A 245 6.48 -4.29 0.86
N SER A 246 7.79 -4.53 0.79
CA SER A 246 8.35 -5.89 0.85
C SER A 246 8.25 -6.55 2.23
N SER A 247 8.20 -5.76 3.30
CA SER A 247 7.92 -6.27 4.65
C SER A 247 6.42 -6.46 4.94
N GLY A 248 5.55 -5.97 4.05
CA GLY A 248 4.09 -6.03 4.18
C GLY A 248 3.50 -4.93 5.07
N GLY A 249 4.25 -3.87 5.34
CA GLY A 249 3.86 -2.79 6.23
C GLY A 249 2.78 -1.87 5.67
N PHE A 250 2.19 -1.07 6.56
CA PHE A 250 1.28 0.00 6.21
C PHE A 250 2.06 1.24 5.76
N MET A 251 1.52 1.93 4.75
CA MET A 251 1.93 3.28 4.39
C MET A 251 0.70 4.17 4.47
N ILE A 252 0.78 5.24 5.26
CA ILE A 252 -0.25 6.27 5.34
C ILE A 252 0.40 7.60 5.05
N LEU A 253 -0.16 8.31 4.08
CA LEU A 253 0.13 9.71 3.80
C LEU A 253 -1.14 10.50 4.13
N GLY A 254 -1.05 11.36 5.13
CA GLY A 254 -2.14 12.23 5.59
C GLY A 254 -1.68 13.65 5.81
N GLU A 255 -2.62 14.54 6.15
CA GLU A 255 -2.31 15.94 6.43
C GLU A 255 -2.02 16.19 7.92
N SER A 256 -2.67 15.43 8.81
CA SER A 256 -2.56 15.59 10.27
C SER A 256 -2.78 14.27 11.03
N PHE A 257 -2.02 14.06 12.10
CA PHE A 257 -2.19 12.99 13.08
C PHE A 257 -3.42 13.19 13.98
N GLU A 258 -4.03 14.38 14.01
CA GLU A 258 -5.32 14.57 14.69
C GLU A 258 -6.51 14.11 13.85
N SER A 259 -6.28 13.73 12.59
CA SER A 259 -7.31 13.30 11.66
C SER A 259 -7.99 11.98 12.06
N ASP A 260 -9.29 11.89 11.79
CA ASP A 260 -10.03 10.63 11.96
C ASP A 260 -9.48 9.49 11.09
N GLN A 261 -8.85 9.82 9.95
CA GLN A 261 -8.21 8.85 9.07
C GLN A 261 -7.09 8.10 9.80
N PHE A 262 -6.18 8.82 10.47
CA PHE A 262 -5.11 8.24 11.25
C PHE A 262 -5.66 7.41 12.42
N ARG A 263 -6.58 7.98 13.20
CA ARG A 263 -7.20 7.29 14.36
C ARG A 263 -7.92 6.00 13.97
N LYS A 264 -8.66 6.00 12.85
CA LYS A 264 -9.34 4.80 12.34
C LYS A 264 -8.34 3.75 11.86
N CYS A 265 -7.24 4.17 11.24
CA CYS A 265 -6.20 3.22 10.84
C CYS A 265 -5.55 2.55 12.04
N MET A 266 -5.13 3.31 13.06
CA MET A 266 -4.56 2.76 14.29
C MET A 266 -5.53 1.77 14.97
N ARG A 267 -6.83 2.11 15.05
CA ARG A 267 -7.86 1.19 15.56
C ARG A 267 -7.98 -0.10 14.75
N HIS A 268 -7.88 -0.03 13.43
CA HIS A 268 -7.96 -1.22 12.58
C HIS A 268 -6.74 -2.13 12.75
N ILE A 269 -5.53 -1.55 12.76
CA ILE A 269 -4.27 -2.29 12.91
C ILE A 269 -4.30 -3.13 14.19
N PHE A 270 -4.73 -2.54 15.31
CA PHE A 270 -4.81 -3.21 16.61
C PHE A 270 -6.18 -3.85 16.90
N SER A 271 -6.97 -4.13 15.86
CA SER A 271 -8.26 -4.82 16.03
C SER A 271 -8.09 -6.24 16.57
N ARG A 272 -9.10 -6.71 17.31
CA ARG A 272 -9.09 -8.04 17.94
C ARG A 272 -10.09 -9.00 17.30
N ASP A 273 -9.82 -10.30 17.42
CA ASP A 273 -10.73 -11.39 17.08
C ASP A 273 -11.73 -11.67 18.21
N GLU A 274 -12.66 -12.59 17.95
CA GLU A 274 -13.69 -12.99 18.92
C GLU A 274 -13.10 -13.59 20.20
N ALA A 275 -11.87 -14.14 20.11
CA ALA A 275 -11.12 -14.68 21.24
C ALA A 275 -10.25 -13.62 21.94
N GLY A 276 -10.31 -12.35 21.51
CA GLY A 276 -9.56 -11.24 22.08
C GLY A 276 -8.10 -11.13 21.63
N ASN A 277 -7.63 -11.95 20.69
CA ASN A 277 -6.27 -11.86 20.14
C ASN A 277 -6.19 -10.75 19.09
N LEU A 278 -5.01 -10.15 18.90
CA LEU A 278 -4.77 -9.20 17.81
C LEU A 278 -4.97 -9.89 16.45
N LYS A 279 -5.72 -9.26 15.54
CA LYS A 279 -5.91 -9.71 14.14
C LYS A 279 -4.68 -9.44 13.28
N MET A 280 -3.53 -9.94 13.71
CA MET A 280 -2.26 -9.78 13.04
C MET A 280 -1.65 -11.14 12.73
N TYR A 281 -1.02 -11.21 11.56
CA TYR A 281 -0.36 -12.41 11.09
C TYR A 281 1.09 -12.09 10.79
N PHE A 282 2.02 -12.93 11.24
CA PHE A 282 3.46 -12.69 11.12
C PHE A 282 4.20 -13.88 10.55
N ASP A 283 5.45 -13.66 10.13
CA ASP A 283 6.38 -14.71 9.68
C ASP A 283 5.73 -15.65 8.67
N ALA A 284 5.15 -15.05 7.63
CA ALA A 284 4.41 -15.79 6.63
C ALA A 284 5.34 -16.29 5.52
N THR A 285 5.08 -17.50 5.04
CA THR A 285 5.74 -18.11 3.90
C THR A 285 4.69 -18.68 2.97
N ILE A 286 4.86 -18.50 1.67
CA ILE A 286 4.00 -19.10 0.64
C ILE A 286 4.88 -20.00 -0.20
N GLU A 287 4.61 -21.30 -0.13
CA GLU A 287 5.21 -22.30 -1.00
C GLU A 287 4.23 -22.69 -2.10
N ILE A 288 4.71 -22.81 -3.33
CA ILE A 288 3.90 -23.22 -4.48
C ILE A 288 4.42 -24.54 -5.03
N VAL A 289 3.48 -25.47 -5.21
CA VAL A 289 3.71 -26.75 -5.85
C VAL A 289 2.80 -26.86 -7.07
N THR A 290 3.37 -27.24 -8.21
CA THR A 290 2.65 -27.36 -9.48
C THR A 290 2.80 -28.75 -10.08
N THR A 291 1.93 -29.07 -11.02
CA THR A 291 2.19 -30.16 -11.98
C THR A 291 3.46 -29.85 -12.77
N LYS A 292 4.29 -30.86 -13.08
CA LYS A 292 5.65 -30.68 -13.66
C LYS A 292 5.70 -29.81 -14.93
N ASP A 293 4.64 -29.82 -15.73
CA ASP A 293 4.50 -29.09 -17.00
C ASP A 293 4.06 -27.62 -16.82
N VAL A 294 3.82 -27.20 -15.58
CA VAL A 294 3.52 -25.80 -15.21
C VAL A 294 4.68 -25.30 -14.36
N LYS A 295 5.55 -24.48 -14.96
CA LYS A 295 6.68 -23.86 -14.26
C LYS A 295 6.26 -22.57 -13.58
N ILE A 296 6.95 -22.23 -12.50
CA ILE A 296 6.75 -21.04 -11.67
C ILE A 296 7.72 -19.95 -12.13
N CYS A 297 7.22 -18.83 -12.64
CA CYS A 297 8.04 -17.71 -13.12
C CYS A 297 8.41 -16.72 -12.02
N GLY A 298 7.50 -16.49 -11.07
CA GLY A 298 7.73 -15.52 -10.01
C GLY A 298 6.44 -14.92 -9.46
N ALA A 299 6.57 -13.80 -8.76
CA ALA A 299 5.47 -13.13 -8.08
C ALA A 299 5.58 -11.61 -8.15
N LEU A 300 4.43 -10.93 -8.12
CA LEU A 300 4.31 -9.49 -7.87
C LEU A 300 3.36 -9.24 -6.69
N GLY A 301 3.87 -8.61 -5.64
CA GLY A 301 3.14 -8.24 -4.44
C GLY A 301 4.09 -8.04 -3.25
N PRO A 302 3.56 -7.89 -2.02
CA PRO A 302 4.35 -7.66 -0.80
C PRO A 302 5.03 -8.96 -0.32
N CYS A 303 5.98 -9.47 -1.09
CA CYS A 303 6.71 -10.70 -0.78
C CYS A 303 8.16 -10.63 -1.26
N ILE A 304 9.04 -11.41 -0.63
CA ILE A 304 10.45 -11.53 -1.04
C ILE A 304 10.75 -12.98 -1.41
N SER A 305 11.43 -13.16 -2.54
CA SER A 305 11.93 -14.46 -2.98
C SER A 305 12.95 -15.02 -2.00
N LEU A 306 12.74 -16.26 -1.52
CA LEU A 306 13.74 -16.99 -0.72
C LEU A 306 14.83 -17.66 -1.57
N ARG A 307 14.81 -17.45 -2.89
CA ARG A 307 15.81 -17.96 -3.85
C ARG A 307 16.07 -19.48 -3.71
N LYS A 308 15.02 -20.25 -3.41
CA LYS A 308 15.09 -21.72 -3.36
C LYS A 308 14.58 -22.28 -4.66
N THR A 309 15.40 -23.06 -5.34
CA THR A 309 15.09 -23.61 -6.66
C THR A 309 14.79 -25.10 -6.61
N ASN A 310 14.00 -25.57 -7.57
CA ASN A 310 13.75 -26.97 -7.85
C ASN A 310 13.32 -27.11 -9.33
N ASN A 311 12.97 -28.32 -9.76
CA ASN A 311 12.55 -28.59 -11.15
C ASN A 311 11.23 -27.90 -11.55
N LEU A 312 10.53 -27.20 -10.66
CA LEU A 312 9.29 -26.47 -10.97
C LEU A 312 9.54 -24.98 -11.22
N VAL A 313 10.71 -24.45 -10.89
CA VAL A 313 11.04 -23.03 -11.11
C VAL A 313 11.43 -22.81 -12.58
N SER A 314 10.88 -21.76 -13.20
CA SER A 314 11.20 -21.35 -14.56
C SER A 314 12.49 -20.54 -14.60
N GLU A 315 13.22 -20.61 -15.72
CA GLU A 315 14.32 -19.71 -16.03
C GLU A 315 13.82 -18.31 -16.45
N ASN A 316 12.57 -18.20 -16.91
CA ASN A 316 11.94 -16.93 -17.25
C ASN A 316 11.37 -16.27 -15.99
N GLU A 317 12.20 -15.47 -15.31
CA GLU A 317 11.82 -14.75 -14.08
C GLU A 317 10.88 -13.56 -14.35
N ILE A 318 9.84 -13.41 -13.51
CA ILE A 318 8.96 -12.23 -13.48
C ILE A 318 8.85 -11.75 -12.04
N GLY A 319 9.15 -10.47 -11.79
CA GLY A 319 9.09 -9.89 -10.45
C GLY A 319 10.06 -10.59 -9.48
N ASP A 320 9.57 -10.96 -8.30
CA ASP A 320 10.28 -11.80 -7.34
C ASP A 320 10.30 -13.26 -7.80
N GLY A 321 11.15 -13.55 -8.79
CA GLY A 321 11.34 -14.86 -9.41
C GLY A 321 12.41 -15.74 -8.76
N GLY A 322 12.81 -16.78 -9.50
CA GLY A 322 13.92 -17.67 -9.12
C GLY A 322 13.65 -18.49 -7.86
N THR A 323 12.38 -18.75 -7.53
CA THR A 323 11.99 -19.50 -6.34
C THR A 323 10.65 -20.21 -6.51
N TYR A 324 10.40 -21.22 -5.68
CA TYR A 324 9.07 -21.79 -5.46
C TYR A 324 8.46 -21.39 -4.11
N ILE A 325 9.18 -20.58 -3.33
CA ILE A 325 8.79 -20.15 -1.99
C ILE A 325 9.18 -18.71 -1.70
N TRP A 326 8.23 -17.95 -1.14
CA TRP A 326 8.38 -16.54 -0.78
C TRP A 326 8.13 -16.33 0.71
N LYS A 327 8.73 -15.29 1.28
CA LYS A 327 8.50 -14.83 2.65
C LYS A 327 7.81 -13.47 2.66
N LEU A 328 6.94 -13.27 3.66
CA LEU A 328 6.26 -12.01 3.94
C LEU A 328 6.42 -11.73 5.45
N GLY A 329 6.68 -10.47 5.82
CA GLY A 329 6.73 -10.08 7.22
C GLY A 329 5.37 -10.19 7.90
N THR A 330 4.32 -9.82 7.17
CA THR A 330 2.92 -9.89 7.61
C THR A 330 1.97 -10.10 6.43
N LEU A 331 0.74 -10.49 6.71
CA LEU A 331 -0.36 -10.55 5.75
C LEU A 331 -1.66 -10.11 6.42
N THR A 332 -2.65 -9.76 5.61
CA THR A 332 -4.03 -9.47 6.04
C THR A 332 -5.00 -10.32 5.21
N SER A 333 -6.29 -10.28 5.53
CA SER A 333 -7.32 -10.91 4.69
C SER A 333 -7.42 -10.28 3.29
N LYS A 334 -6.87 -9.08 3.09
CA LYS A 334 -6.84 -8.37 1.80
C LYS A 334 -5.53 -8.51 1.03
N THR A 335 -4.48 -9.04 1.65
CA THR A 335 -3.18 -9.20 0.99
C THR A 335 -3.29 -10.12 -0.22
N CYS A 336 -2.99 -9.60 -1.41
CA CYS A 336 -3.07 -10.31 -2.67
C CYS A 336 -1.74 -10.29 -3.42
N ILE A 337 -1.27 -11.46 -3.87
CA ILE A 337 -0.04 -11.63 -4.65
C ILE A 337 -0.40 -12.24 -6.00
N ALA A 338 0.14 -11.68 -7.08
CA ALA A 338 0.02 -12.22 -8.43
C ALA A 338 1.17 -13.20 -8.68
N PHE A 339 0.86 -14.47 -8.92
CA PHE A 339 1.84 -15.50 -9.27
C PHE A 339 1.82 -15.80 -10.76
N PHE A 340 3.00 -15.87 -11.36
CA PHE A 340 3.17 -16.06 -12.79
C PHE A 340 3.62 -17.50 -13.08
N PHE A 341 3.00 -18.09 -14.09
CA PHE A 341 3.25 -19.48 -14.49
C PHE A 341 3.56 -19.55 -15.97
N GLN A 342 4.39 -20.52 -16.34
CA GLN A 342 4.71 -20.87 -17.71
C GLN A 342 4.32 -22.31 -17.97
N VAL A 343 3.47 -22.50 -18.98
CA VAL A 343 3.08 -23.83 -19.47
C VAL A 343 4.09 -24.32 -20.50
N ASN A 344 4.46 -25.60 -20.43
CA ASN A 344 5.21 -26.25 -21.51
C ASN A 344 4.29 -26.56 -22.70
N TYR A 345 4.48 -25.85 -23.82
CA TYR A 345 3.68 -26.00 -25.04
C TYR A 345 3.95 -27.29 -25.82
N GLU A 346 5.06 -27.97 -25.56
CA GLU A 346 5.42 -29.22 -26.25
C GLU A 346 4.71 -30.44 -25.66
N HIS A 347 4.17 -30.32 -24.45
CA HIS A 347 3.41 -31.38 -23.81
C HIS A 347 2.06 -31.55 -24.53
N LYS A 348 1.75 -32.78 -24.96
CA LYS A 348 0.42 -33.16 -25.47
C LYS A 348 -0.37 -33.80 -24.33
N PRO A 349 -1.11 -33.02 -23.53
CA PRO A 349 -1.84 -33.56 -22.39
C PRO A 349 -2.91 -34.54 -22.84
N GLN A 350 -3.16 -35.57 -22.03
CA GLN A 350 -4.27 -36.49 -22.27
C GLN A 350 -5.60 -35.71 -22.27
N PRO A 351 -6.56 -36.05 -23.15
CA PRO A 351 -7.87 -35.42 -23.15
C PRO A 351 -8.54 -35.50 -21.77
N GLY A 352 -8.95 -34.37 -21.22
CA GLY A 352 -9.58 -34.29 -19.90
C GLY A 352 -8.62 -34.25 -18.70
N ALA A 353 -7.30 -34.31 -18.92
CA ALA A 353 -6.32 -34.15 -17.84
C ALA A 353 -6.38 -32.73 -17.25
N ALA A 354 -6.22 -32.65 -15.93
CA ALA A 354 -6.08 -31.39 -15.22
C ALA A 354 -4.63 -31.16 -14.79
N PHE A 355 -4.22 -29.90 -14.74
CA PHE A 355 -3.06 -29.49 -13.96
C PHE A 355 -3.48 -28.88 -12.63
N LEU A 356 -2.61 -29.04 -11.66
CA LEU A 356 -2.80 -28.61 -10.28
C LEU A 356 -1.79 -27.53 -9.94
N VAL A 357 -2.26 -26.52 -9.21
CA VAL A 357 -1.43 -25.53 -8.51
C VAL A 357 -1.87 -25.52 -7.05
N GLN A 358 -0.95 -25.84 -6.15
CA GLN A 358 -1.18 -25.84 -4.71
C GLN A 358 -0.37 -24.72 -4.06
N PHE A 359 -1.06 -23.88 -3.30
CA PHE A 359 -0.50 -22.82 -2.49
C PHE A 359 -0.51 -23.27 -1.04
N ILE A 360 0.65 -23.24 -0.38
CA ILE A 360 0.83 -23.62 1.01
C ILE A 360 1.32 -22.39 1.76
N THR A 361 0.42 -21.71 2.48
CA THR A 361 0.76 -20.54 3.28
C THR A 361 0.93 -20.95 4.73
N ARG A 362 2.15 -20.88 5.26
CA ARG A 362 2.45 -21.04 6.69
C ARG A 362 2.63 -19.65 7.30
N TYR A 363 1.97 -19.37 8.41
CA TYR A 363 2.06 -18.08 9.10
C TYR A 363 1.83 -18.26 10.60
N ARG A 364 2.23 -17.25 11.37
CA ARG A 364 1.91 -17.14 12.80
C ARG A 364 0.65 -16.31 12.99
N ASP A 365 -0.31 -16.85 13.71
CA ASP A 365 -1.59 -16.22 14.03
C ASP A 365 -1.50 -15.33 15.28
N GLY A 366 -2.54 -14.55 15.58
CA GLY A 366 -2.58 -13.60 16.69
C GLY A 366 -2.30 -14.20 18.08
N ASN A 367 -2.63 -15.48 18.26
CA ASN A 367 -2.31 -16.26 19.47
C ASN A 367 -0.88 -16.83 19.47
N MET A 368 -0.04 -16.39 18.52
CA MET A 368 1.32 -16.86 18.25
C MET A 368 1.43 -18.33 17.80
N GLY A 369 0.32 -19.02 17.57
CA GLY A 369 0.27 -20.36 17.00
C GLY A 369 0.64 -20.36 15.52
N ILE A 370 1.30 -21.42 15.06
CA ILE A 370 1.62 -21.59 13.65
C ILE A 370 0.43 -22.24 12.95
N ARG A 371 -0.13 -21.56 11.95
CA ARG A 371 -1.18 -22.09 11.08
C ARG A 371 -0.63 -22.37 9.69
N ARG A 372 -1.33 -23.26 8.99
CA ARG A 372 -1.09 -23.56 7.57
C ARG A 372 -2.40 -23.50 6.83
N ARG A 373 -2.47 -22.66 5.79
CA ARG A 373 -3.58 -22.60 4.84
C ARG A 373 -3.12 -23.27 3.55
N VAL A 374 -3.89 -24.24 3.07
CA VAL A 374 -3.59 -24.94 1.82
C VAL A 374 -4.74 -24.72 0.85
N THR A 375 -4.44 -24.16 -0.32
CA THR A 375 -5.40 -23.95 -1.40
C THR A 375 -4.91 -24.71 -2.61
N THR A 376 -5.70 -25.66 -3.11
CA THR A 376 -5.37 -26.40 -4.34
C THR A 376 -6.37 -26.01 -5.43
N ALA A 377 -5.86 -25.46 -6.52
CA ALA A 377 -6.64 -25.15 -7.71
C ALA A 377 -6.34 -26.18 -8.81
N ALA A 378 -7.40 -26.66 -9.46
CA ALA A 378 -7.30 -27.50 -10.65
C ALA A 378 -7.81 -26.73 -11.87
N ARG A 379 -7.14 -26.88 -13.01
CA ARG A 379 -7.56 -26.36 -14.31
C ARG A 379 -7.36 -27.43 -15.37
N ARG A 380 -8.23 -27.45 -16.39
CA ARG A 380 -8.17 -28.45 -17.46
C ARG A 380 -7.15 -28.04 -18.51
N TRP A 381 -6.45 -29.02 -19.04
CA TRP A 381 -5.70 -28.84 -20.27
C TRP A 381 -6.64 -28.75 -21.47
N VAL A 382 -6.35 -27.84 -22.38
CA VAL A 382 -7.10 -27.65 -23.63
C VAL A 382 -6.15 -27.42 -24.80
N ALA A 383 -6.57 -27.80 -26.00
CA ALA A 383 -5.79 -27.56 -27.21
C ALA A 383 -5.67 -26.04 -27.49
N LYS A 384 -4.59 -25.63 -28.18
CA LYS A 384 -4.24 -24.23 -28.46
C LYS A 384 -5.37 -23.39 -29.09
N GLN A 385 -6.25 -24.00 -29.86
CA GLN A 385 -7.38 -23.35 -30.54
C GLN A 385 -8.74 -23.65 -29.89
N SER A 386 -8.76 -24.25 -28.69
CA SER A 386 -10.01 -24.56 -28.01
C SER A 386 -10.80 -23.28 -27.69
N PRO A 387 -12.12 -23.24 -27.96
CA PRO A 387 -12.97 -22.13 -27.55
C PRO A 387 -12.97 -21.94 -26.02
N ASP A 388 -12.65 -22.99 -25.25
CA ASP A 388 -12.53 -22.93 -23.80
C ASP A 388 -11.47 -21.92 -23.32
N ILE A 389 -10.44 -21.64 -24.13
CA ILE A 389 -9.44 -20.62 -23.80
C ILE A 389 -10.09 -19.23 -23.78
N ARG A 390 -10.95 -18.95 -24.77
CA ARG A 390 -11.71 -17.69 -24.84
C ARG A 390 -12.74 -17.60 -23.71
N ALA A 391 -13.42 -18.72 -23.44
CA ALA A 391 -14.42 -18.79 -22.37
C ALA A 391 -13.81 -18.65 -20.97
N GLY A 392 -12.55 -19.08 -20.77
CA GLY A 392 -11.85 -19.03 -19.49
C GLY A 392 -11.09 -17.73 -19.20
N PHE A 393 -11.15 -16.73 -20.09
CA PHE A 393 -10.51 -15.44 -19.86
C PHE A 393 -11.28 -14.60 -18.85
N ASP A 394 -10.58 -14.14 -17.81
CA ASP A 394 -11.10 -13.23 -16.79
C ASP A 394 -10.49 -11.84 -17.03
N GLN A 395 -11.28 -10.94 -17.60
CA GLN A 395 -10.83 -9.59 -17.96
C GLN A 395 -10.49 -8.71 -16.75
N GLU A 396 -11.13 -8.91 -15.60
CA GLU A 396 -10.83 -8.13 -14.39
C GLU A 396 -9.51 -8.60 -13.77
N ALA A 397 -9.33 -9.91 -13.61
CA ALA A 397 -8.09 -10.48 -13.12
C ALA A 397 -6.91 -10.16 -14.07
N ALA A 398 -7.11 -10.27 -15.39
CA ALA A 398 -6.10 -9.92 -16.38
C ALA A 398 -5.71 -8.44 -16.28
N THR A 399 -6.69 -7.55 -16.12
CA THR A 399 -6.45 -6.11 -15.93
C THR A 399 -5.63 -5.85 -14.66
N SER A 400 -6.02 -6.43 -13.52
CA SER A 400 -5.29 -6.26 -12.25
C SER A 400 -3.84 -6.73 -12.38
N VAL A 401 -3.61 -7.89 -13.01
CA VAL A 401 -2.24 -8.41 -13.26
C VAL A 401 -1.46 -7.52 -14.23
N MET A 402 -2.08 -7.02 -15.30
CA MET A 402 -1.45 -6.11 -16.26
C MET A 402 -1.09 -4.77 -15.63
N ALA A 403 -1.92 -4.26 -14.72
CA ALA A 403 -1.63 -3.06 -13.94
C ALA A 403 -0.41 -3.27 -13.04
N ARG A 404 -0.30 -4.42 -12.36
CA ARG A 404 0.89 -4.78 -11.57
C ARG A 404 2.15 -4.88 -12.42
N LEU A 405 2.07 -5.50 -13.61
CA LEU A 405 3.18 -5.54 -14.56
C LEU A 405 3.57 -4.13 -15.04
N ALA A 406 2.58 -3.26 -15.28
CA ALA A 406 2.81 -1.88 -15.72
C ALA A 406 3.54 -1.06 -14.64
N ILE A 407 3.09 -1.11 -13.38
CA ILE A 407 3.77 -0.38 -12.30
C ILE A 407 5.16 -0.93 -12.00
N HIS A 408 5.36 -2.26 -12.14
CA HIS A 408 6.67 -2.88 -11.98
C HIS A 408 7.63 -2.41 -13.08
N ARG A 409 7.17 -2.36 -14.34
CA ARG A 409 7.95 -1.78 -15.45
C ARG A 409 8.23 -0.29 -15.25
N ALA A 410 7.29 0.44 -14.68
CA ALA A 410 7.43 1.86 -14.38
C ALA A 410 8.41 2.18 -13.24
N GLU A 411 9.01 1.18 -12.59
CA GLU A 411 10.15 1.39 -11.68
C GLU A 411 11.47 1.61 -12.43
N THR A 412 11.58 1.11 -13.66
CA THR A 412 12.81 1.18 -14.46
C THR A 412 12.64 1.88 -15.81
N CYS A 413 11.40 2.01 -16.29
CA CYS A 413 11.08 2.59 -17.59
C CYS A 413 10.32 3.91 -17.44
N GLN A 414 10.40 4.79 -18.45
CA GLN A 414 9.60 6.00 -18.49
C GLN A 414 8.12 5.66 -18.71
N ALA A 415 7.22 6.48 -18.16
CA ALA A 415 5.78 6.27 -18.27
C ALA A 415 5.31 6.09 -19.72
N ARG A 416 5.85 6.87 -20.66
CA ARG A 416 5.51 6.79 -22.09
C ARG A 416 5.82 5.41 -22.68
N ASP A 417 6.95 4.81 -22.30
CA ASP A 417 7.35 3.49 -22.81
C ASP A 417 6.46 2.38 -22.23
N VAL A 418 6.05 2.53 -20.96
CA VAL A 418 5.12 1.59 -20.32
C VAL A 418 3.72 1.69 -20.95
N ILE A 419 3.23 2.90 -21.23
CA ILE A 419 1.96 3.13 -21.91
C ILE A 419 2.00 2.54 -23.33
N ARG A 420 3.08 2.80 -24.08
CA ARG A 420 3.27 2.19 -25.42
C ARG A 420 3.27 0.67 -25.35
N TRP A 421 3.94 0.10 -24.35
CA TRP A 421 3.91 -1.34 -24.13
C TRP A 421 2.50 -1.86 -23.84
N LEU A 422 1.68 -1.15 -23.04
CA LEU A 422 0.28 -1.52 -22.82
C LEU A 422 -0.53 -1.46 -24.13
N ASP A 423 -0.40 -0.37 -24.88
CA ASP A 423 -1.10 -0.15 -26.15
C ASP A 423 -0.74 -1.25 -27.17
N ASP A 424 0.56 -1.57 -27.33
CA ASP A 424 1.04 -2.64 -28.23
C ASP A 424 0.48 -4.03 -27.83
N ASN A 425 0.37 -4.33 -26.53
CA ASN A 425 -0.21 -5.59 -26.08
C ASN A 425 -1.72 -5.62 -26.27
N LEU A 426 -2.41 -4.50 -26.08
CA LEU A 426 -3.84 -4.40 -26.32
C LEU A 426 -4.19 -4.59 -27.79
N ILE A 427 -3.42 -4.00 -28.71
CA ILE A 427 -3.60 -4.19 -30.16
C ILE A 427 -3.42 -5.66 -30.54
N ARG A 428 -2.35 -6.32 -30.06
CA ARG A 428 -2.12 -7.76 -30.30
C ARG A 428 -3.24 -8.63 -29.73
N PHE A 429 -3.75 -8.26 -28.56
CA PHE A 429 -4.87 -8.94 -27.94
C PHE A 429 -6.15 -8.77 -28.77
N ALA A 430 -6.48 -7.55 -29.18
CA ALA A 430 -7.66 -7.24 -29.99
C ALA A 430 -7.61 -7.95 -31.35
N SER A 431 -6.46 -7.93 -32.03
CA SER A 431 -6.25 -8.63 -33.31
C SER A 431 -6.42 -10.15 -33.16
N LYS A 432 -6.00 -10.73 -32.03
CA LYS A 432 -6.04 -12.18 -31.82
C LYS A 432 -7.42 -12.71 -31.37
N PHE A 433 -8.15 -11.92 -30.59
CA PHE A 433 -9.38 -12.36 -29.92
C PHE A 433 -10.64 -11.65 -30.40
N GLY A 434 -10.52 -10.58 -31.18
CA GLY A 434 -11.63 -9.93 -31.86
C GLY A 434 -12.12 -10.72 -33.08
N ASP A 435 -13.39 -10.54 -33.39
CA ASP A 435 -13.99 -11.04 -34.63
C ASP A 435 -14.17 -9.83 -35.56
N TYR A 436 -13.61 -9.91 -36.78
CA TYR A 436 -13.61 -8.80 -37.74
C TYR A 436 -13.39 -9.30 -39.18
N ILE A 437 -13.72 -8.44 -40.13
CA ILE A 437 -13.32 -8.51 -41.53
C ILE A 437 -12.04 -7.68 -41.68
N GLN A 438 -11.03 -8.25 -42.33
CA GLN A 438 -9.73 -7.60 -42.52
C GLN A 438 -9.91 -6.25 -43.25
N GLU A 439 -9.17 -5.23 -42.81
CA GLU A 439 -9.25 -3.85 -43.31
C GLU A 439 -10.62 -3.14 -43.14
N ASP A 440 -11.58 -3.72 -42.40
CA ASP A 440 -12.88 -3.08 -42.09
C ASP A 440 -13.06 -2.89 -40.57
N PRO A 441 -12.70 -1.71 -40.02
CA PRO A 441 -12.82 -1.43 -38.58
C PRO A 441 -14.26 -1.53 -38.07
N SER A 442 -15.26 -1.24 -38.92
CA SER A 442 -16.67 -1.21 -38.52
C SER A 442 -17.23 -2.60 -38.15
N SER A 443 -16.58 -3.64 -38.67
CA SER A 443 -16.91 -5.05 -38.42
C SER A 443 -16.40 -5.56 -37.07
N PHE A 444 -15.46 -4.87 -36.42
CA PHE A 444 -14.77 -5.37 -35.23
C PHE A 444 -15.70 -5.55 -34.04
N ARG A 445 -15.70 -6.75 -33.44
CA ARG A 445 -16.46 -7.06 -32.23
C ARG A 445 -15.60 -7.87 -31.25
N LEU A 446 -15.84 -7.65 -29.96
CA LEU A 446 -15.32 -8.47 -28.87
C LEU A 446 -16.49 -9.15 -28.15
N SER A 447 -16.29 -10.42 -27.77
CA SER A 447 -17.26 -11.12 -26.93
C SER A 447 -17.28 -10.54 -25.50
N SER A 448 -18.35 -10.82 -24.76
CA SER A 448 -18.60 -10.28 -23.42
C SER A 448 -17.47 -10.50 -22.41
N ASN A 449 -16.73 -11.60 -22.55
CA ASN A 449 -15.60 -11.92 -21.66
C ASN A 449 -14.39 -11.01 -21.89
N PHE A 450 -14.33 -10.31 -23.03
CA PHE A 450 -13.22 -9.43 -23.41
C PHE A 450 -13.62 -7.95 -23.54
N SER A 451 -14.92 -7.64 -23.63
CA SER A 451 -15.41 -6.33 -24.06
C SER A 451 -15.05 -5.18 -23.12
N LEU A 452 -14.83 -5.44 -21.83
CA LEU A 452 -14.41 -4.41 -20.86
C LEU A 452 -12.89 -4.24 -20.80
N TYR A 453 -12.12 -5.23 -21.27
CA TYR A 453 -10.65 -5.17 -21.19
C TYR A 453 -10.05 -3.93 -21.88
N PRO A 454 -10.44 -3.54 -23.11
CA PRO A 454 -9.98 -2.28 -23.71
C PRO A 454 -10.32 -1.04 -22.87
N GLN A 455 -11.52 -0.99 -22.29
CA GLN A 455 -11.95 0.10 -21.43
C GLN A 455 -11.11 0.18 -20.15
N PHE A 456 -10.80 -0.96 -19.53
CA PHE A 456 -9.91 -0.99 -18.38
C PHE A 456 -8.50 -0.51 -18.72
N ILE A 457 -7.95 -0.91 -19.88
CA ILE A 457 -6.63 -0.44 -20.31
C ILE A 457 -6.65 1.07 -20.62
N PHE A 458 -7.75 1.60 -21.18
CA PHE A 458 -7.95 3.04 -21.36
C PHE A 458 -7.88 3.82 -20.04
N TYR A 459 -8.52 3.33 -18.97
CA TYR A 459 -8.43 3.98 -17.67
C TYR A 459 -7.07 3.77 -16.99
N LEU A 460 -6.46 2.58 -17.13
CA LEU A 460 -5.13 2.30 -16.59
C LEU A 460 -4.06 3.24 -17.15
N ARG A 461 -4.01 3.43 -18.47
CA ARG A 461 -2.97 4.26 -19.13
C ARG A 461 -2.99 5.73 -18.72
N ARG A 462 -4.16 6.25 -18.32
CA ARG A 462 -4.35 7.64 -17.83
C ARG A 462 -4.48 7.74 -16.31
N SER A 463 -4.32 6.64 -15.60
CA SER A 463 -4.40 6.61 -14.15
C SER A 463 -3.13 7.21 -13.53
N GLN A 464 -3.25 7.65 -12.28
CA GLN A 464 -2.13 8.16 -11.47
C GLN A 464 -1.02 7.14 -11.19
N PHE A 465 -1.21 5.88 -11.59
CA PHE A 465 -0.17 4.87 -11.53
C PHE A 465 0.89 5.06 -12.62
N LEU A 466 0.50 5.60 -13.78
CA LEU A 466 1.34 5.75 -14.97
C LEU A 466 1.48 7.21 -15.40
N ASP A 467 0.37 7.94 -15.50
CA ASP A 467 0.38 9.38 -15.70
C ASP A 467 0.53 10.07 -14.35
N VAL A 468 1.77 10.40 -14.02
CA VAL A 468 2.14 10.99 -12.72
C VAL A 468 2.04 12.51 -12.71
N PHE A 469 1.48 13.13 -13.75
CA PHE A 469 1.22 14.56 -13.75
C PHE A 469 0.31 14.94 -12.57
N ASN A 470 0.58 16.09 -11.95
CA ASN A 470 -0.15 16.58 -10.79
C ASN A 470 -0.15 15.62 -9.57
N SER A 471 0.80 14.68 -9.52
CA SER A 471 1.07 13.84 -8.35
C SER A 471 2.51 14.06 -7.89
N THR A 472 2.75 13.93 -6.60
CA THR A 472 4.11 13.89 -6.05
C THR A 472 4.73 12.50 -6.17
N PRO A 473 6.07 12.37 -6.14
CA PRO A 473 6.73 11.08 -5.97
C PRO A 473 6.21 10.25 -4.80
N ASP A 474 5.92 10.88 -3.65
CA ASP A 474 5.42 10.19 -2.46
C ASP A 474 4.01 9.63 -2.67
N GLU A 475 3.09 10.43 -3.22
CA GLU A 475 1.73 9.95 -3.55
C GLU A 475 1.77 8.81 -4.56
N THR A 476 2.63 8.92 -5.59
CA THR A 476 2.79 7.86 -6.60
C THR A 476 3.30 6.57 -5.98
N ALA A 477 4.26 6.67 -5.04
CA ALA A 477 4.77 5.52 -4.31
C ALA A 477 3.67 4.84 -3.47
N PHE A 478 2.85 5.64 -2.77
CA PHE A 478 1.70 5.15 -2.02
C PHE A 478 0.66 4.46 -2.92
N PHE A 479 0.27 5.08 -4.03
CA PHE A 479 -0.69 4.49 -4.96
C PHE A 479 -0.19 3.16 -5.52
N ARG A 480 1.06 3.11 -6.01
CA ARG A 480 1.65 1.88 -6.56
C ARG A 480 1.77 0.77 -5.51
N LEU A 481 2.14 1.11 -4.28
CA LEU A 481 2.19 0.16 -3.16
C LEU A 481 0.81 -0.46 -2.90
N MET A 482 -0.25 0.36 -2.88
CA MET A 482 -1.61 -0.12 -2.65
C MET A 482 -2.10 -1.01 -3.80
N LEU A 483 -1.87 -0.62 -5.06
CA LEU A 483 -2.25 -1.43 -6.23
C LEU A 483 -1.53 -2.79 -6.25
N ASN A 484 -0.28 -2.85 -5.80
CA ASN A 484 0.48 -4.10 -5.75
C ASN A 484 0.06 -5.02 -4.58
N ARG A 485 -0.71 -4.51 -3.61
CA ARG A 485 -1.15 -5.23 -2.42
C ARG A 485 -2.60 -5.70 -2.48
N GLU A 486 -3.50 -4.91 -3.06
CA GLU A 486 -4.94 -5.14 -3.01
C GLU A 486 -5.44 -6.18 -4.03
N GLY A 487 -6.60 -6.77 -3.75
CA GLY A 487 -7.23 -7.81 -4.60
C GLY A 487 -7.76 -7.29 -5.94
N VAL A 488 -8.34 -8.20 -6.74
CA VAL A 488 -8.86 -7.89 -8.08
C VAL A 488 -9.92 -6.78 -8.02
N THR A 489 -10.96 -6.95 -7.19
CA THR A 489 -12.06 -5.97 -7.09
C THR A 489 -11.57 -4.57 -6.74
N ASP A 490 -10.75 -4.44 -5.70
CA ASP A 490 -10.19 -3.15 -5.27
C ASP A 490 -9.22 -2.58 -6.33
N SER A 491 -8.45 -3.43 -7.02
CA SER A 491 -7.60 -3.02 -8.16
C SER A 491 -8.43 -2.45 -9.32
N ILE A 492 -9.58 -3.05 -9.62
CA ILE A 492 -10.46 -2.52 -10.67
C ILE A 492 -11.03 -1.17 -10.28
N VAL A 493 -11.49 -0.99 -9.03
CA VAL A 493 -11.97 0.32 -8.55
C VAL A 493 -10.87 1.39 -8.60
N MET A 494 -9.62 1.01 -8.29
CA MET A 494 -8.46 1.90 -8.42
C MET A 494 -8.18 2.32 -9.87
N ILE A 495 -8.36 1.41 -10.83
CA ILE A 495 -8.08 1.63 -12.26
C ILE A 495 -9.22 2.39 -12.90
N GLN A 496 -10.44 1.86 -12.79
CA GLN A 496 -11.68 2.46 -13.26
C GLN A 496 -12.60 2.71 -12.05
N PRO A 497 -12.60 3.95 -11.53
CA PRO A 497 -13.50 4.35 -10.44
C PRO A 497 -14.97 4.06 -10.74
N THR A 498 -15.74 3.80 -9.68
CA THR A 498 -17.19 3.59 -9.78
C THR A 498 -17.94 4.90 -9.59
N LEU A 499 -19.07 5.06 -10.30
CA LEU A 499 -19.96 6.21 -10.18
C LEU A 499 -21.40 5.72 -10.00
N LEU A 500 -22.02 6.07 -8.87
CA LEU A 500 -23.42 5.76 -8.56
C LEU A 500 -24.25 7.03 -8.60
N GLN A 501 -25.40 7.00 -9.26
CA GLN A 501 -26.36 8.09 -9.31
C GLN A 501 -27.52 7.85 -8.36
N TYR A 502 -27.86 8.87 -7.59
CA TYR A 502 -29.01 8.95 -6.69
C TYR A 502 -29.96 10.01 -7.23
N SER A 503 -31.23 9.65 -7.37
CA SER A 503 -32.29 10.52 -7.87
C SER A 503 -33.61 10.19 -7.19
N PHE A 504 -34.67 10.93 -7.51
CA PHE A 504 -36.02 10.60 -7.04
C PHE A 504 -36.65 9.41 -7.77
N ASP A 505 -36.06 8.97 -8.89
CA ASP A 505 -36.66 7.99 -9.80
C ASP A 505 -36.37 6.53 -9.42
N GLY A 506 -35.75 6.28 -8.26
CA GLY A 506 -35.52 4.92 -7.78
C GLY A 506 -34.29 4.75 -6.88
N PRO A 507 -33.87 3.50 -6.65
CA PRO A 507 -32.65 3.20 -5.90
C PRO A 507 -31.39 3.67 -6.64
N PRO A 508 -30.23 3.72 -5.97
CA PRO A 508 -28.97 4.12 -6.60
C PRO A 508 -28.61 3.22 -7.78
N VAL A 509 -28.20 3.82 -8.90
CA VAL A 509 -27.84 3.10 -10.14
C VAL A 509 -26.41 3.40 -10.57
N PRO A 510 -25.63 2.39 -11.01
CA PRO A 510 -24.35 2.62 -11.66
C PRO A 510 -24.52 3.39 -12.96
N VAL A 511 -23.71 4.42 -13.15
CA VAL A 511 -23.66 5.25 -14.36
C VAL A 511 -22.26 5.24 -14.96
N LEU A 512 -22.15 5.63 -16.23
CA LEU A 512 -20.85 5.69 -16.91
C LEU A 512 -19.94 6.71 -16.21
N LEU A 513 -18.65 6.38 -16.12
CA LEU A 513 -17.62 7.31 -15.62
C LEU A 513 -17.29 8.33 -16.73
N ASP A 514 -18.25 9.21 -17.01
CA ASP A 514 -18.30 10.12 -18.14
C ASP A 514 -18.92 11.45 -17.73
N ILE A 515 -18.51 12.54 -18.39
CA ILE A 515 -19.07 13.88 -18.14
C ILE A 515 -20.58 13.95 -18.34
N ARG A 516 -21.14 13.13 -19.24
CA ARG A 516 -22.59 13.06 -19.49
C ARG A 516 -23.40 12.55 -18.30
N SER A 517 -22.76 11.92 -17.32
CA SER A 517 -23.42 11.48 -16.09
C SER A 517 -23.63 12.61 -15.07
N ILE A 518 -23.05 13.80 -15.31
CA ILE A 518 -23.29 14.96 -14.46
C ILE A 518 -24.62 15.62 -14.86
N SER A 519 -25.55 15.69 -13.92
CA SER A 519 -26.83 16.39 -14.09
C SER A 519 -27.14 17.31 -12.89
N PRO A 520 -27.84 18.45 -13.10
CA PRO A 520 -28.23 19.37 -12.03
C PRO A 520 -29.10 18.76 -10.92
N ASP A 521 -29.88 17.73 -11.21
CA ASP A 521 -30.95 17.18 -10.38
C ASP A 521 -30.62 15.83 -9.73
N VAL A 522 -29.37 15.38 -9.79
CA VAL A 522 -28.92 14.12 -9.20
C VAL A 522 -27.79 14.33 -8.19
N ILE A 523 -27.58 13.32 -7.34
CA ILE A 523 -26.37 13.21 -6.49
C ILE A 523 -25.54 12.06 -7.04
N LEU A 524 -24.23 12.26 -7.15
CA LEU A 524 -23.29 11.23 -7.56
C LEU A 524 -22.41 10.81 -6.38
N LEU A 525 -22.28 9.51 -6.17
CA LEU A 525 -21.26 8.93 -5.30
C LEU A 525 -20.15 8.34 -6.18
N PHE A 526 -19.01 9.01 -6.19
CA PHE A 526 -17.82 8.59 -6.89
C PHE A 526 -16.85 7.91 -5.93
N ASP A 527 -16.28 6.80 -6.36
CA ASP A 527 -15.32 6.03 -5.58
C ASP A 527 -14.13 5.58 -6.43
N SER A 528 -12.96 6.13 -6.12
CA SER A 528 -11.68 5.85 -6.77
C SER A 528 -10.74 4.99 -5.92
N TYR A 529 -11.27 4.29 -4.93
CA TYR A 529 -10.54 3.61 -3.86
C TYR A 529 -9.85 4.56 -2.87
N PHE A 530 -9.05 5.52 -3.36
CA PHE A 530 -8.27 6.48 -2.54
C PHE A 530 -9.08 7.71 -2.12
N CYS A 531 -10.08 8.08 -2.92
CA CYS A 531 -10.96 9.20 -2.66
C CYS A 531 -12.42 8.82 -2.95
N VAL A 532 -13.31 9.21 -2.04
CA VAL A 532 -14.76 9.08 -2.15
C VAL A 532 -15.34 10.49 -2.25
N VAL A 533 -16.11 10.77 -3.30
CA VAL A 533 -16.70 12.09 -3.54
C VAL A 533 -18.22 11.97 -3.57
N ILE A 534 -18.90 12.73 -2.72
CA ILE A 534 -20.35 12.99 -2.84
C ILE A 534 -20.51 14.32 -3.59
N HIS A 535 -20.98 14.23 -4.83
CA HIS A 535 -21.17 15.37 -5.71
C HIS A 535 -22.67 15.70 -5.84
N TYR A 536 -23.06 16.90 -5.41
CA TYR A 536 -24.44 17.38 -5.50
C TYR A 536 -24.64 18.20 -6.76
N GLY A 537 -25.59 17.79 -7.62
CA GLY A 537 -26.01 18.58 -8.78
C GLY A 537 -26.49 19.99 -8.37
N SER A 538 -26.38 20.96 -9.27
CA SER A 538 -26.65 22.37 -8.97
C SER A 538 -28.06 22.66 -8.42
N LYS A 539 -29.12 21.99 -8.92
CA LYS A 539 -30.49 22.12 -8.38
C LYS A 539 -30.61 21.48 -6.99
N ILE A 540 -30.01 20.30 -6.82
CA ILE A 540 -29.98 19.61 -5.51
C ILE A 540 -29.27 20.46 -4.46
N ALA A 541 -28.12 21.03 -4.81
CA ALA A 541 -27.37 21.94 -3.96
C ALA A 541 -28.15 23.23 -3.63
N GLN A 542 -28.96 23.72 -4.57
CA GLN A 542 -29.85 24.85 -4.33
C GLN A 542 -30.96 24.51 -3.32
N TRP A 543 -31.62 23.35 -3.45
CA TRP A 543 -32.65 22.90 -2.50
C TRP A 543 -32.09 22.71 -1.08
N ARG A 544 -30.87 22.18 -0.96
CA ARG A 544 -30.17 22.08 0.33
C ARG A 544 -29.90 23.47 0.94
N ARG A 545 -29.49 24.45 0.12
CA ARG A 545 -29.25 25.84 0.57
C ARG A 545 -30.54 26.54 1.03
N LEU A 546 -31.66 26.24 0.38
CA LEU A 546 -32.99 26.75 0.77
C LEU A 546 -33.57 26.02 2.00
N GLY A 547 -32.91 24.96 2.49
CA GLY A 547 -33.31 24.22 3.69
C GLY A 547 -34.54 23.34 3.51
N TYR A 548 -34.87 22.95 2.27
CA TYR A 548 -36.04 22.12 1.99
C TYR A 548 -35.95 20.73 2.65
N ASP A 549 -34.76 20.21 2.92
CA ASP A 549 -34.54 18.96 3.67
C ASP A 549 -35.01 19.01 5.13
N LYS A 550 -35.19 20.21 5.69
CA LYS A 550 -35.66 20.42 7.07
C LYS A 550 -37.18 20.51 7.16
N ASP A 551 -37.87 20.71 6.05
CA ASP A 551 -39.33 20.73 6.01
C ASP A 551 -39.87 19.29 6.13
N PRO A 552 -40.73 18.99 7.12
CA PRO A 552 -41.38 17.68 7.25
C PRO A 552 -42.14 17.23 5.98
N ASN A 553 -42.61 18.17 5.16
CA ASN A 553 -43.31 17.88 3.89
C ASN A 553 -42.37 17.39 2.78
N HIS A 554 -41.05 17.53 2.96
CA HIS A 554 -40.02 17.15 1.99
C HIS A 554 -39.17 15.97 2.47
N GLY A 555 -39.76 15.03 3.22
CA GLY A 555 -39.06 13.85 3.74
C GLY A 555 -38.33 13.00 2.67
N ASN A 556 -38.80 13.01 1.42
CA ASN A 556 -38.13 12.32 0.31
C ASN A 556 -36.77 12.94 -0.04
N LEU A 557 -36.66 14.28 -0.01
CA LEU A 557 -35.40 14.99 -0.27
C LEU A 557 -34.38 14.71 0.84
N ARG A 558 -34.85 14.64 2.09
CA ARG A 558 -34.00 14.24 3.21
C ARG A 558 -33.43 12.82 3.03
N LYS A 559 -34.27 11.85 2.67
CA LYS A 559 -33.82 10.48 2.38
C LYS A 559 -32.81 10.44 1.22
N LEU A 560 -33.02 11.25 0.19
CA LEU A 560 -32.09 11.37 -0.93
C LEU A 560 -30.71 11.88 -0.49
N PHE A 561 -30.63 12.77 0.50
CA PHE A 561 -29.37 13.22 1.08
C PHE A 561 -28.71 12.19 2.00
N GLU A 562 -29.49 11.45 2.79
CA GLU A 562 -28.98 10.47 3.74
C GLU A 562 -28.39 9.23 3.05
N ALA A 563 -28.95 8.79 1.93
CA ALA A 563 -28.52 7.57 1.22
C ALA A 563 -27.03 7.58 0.78
N PRO A 564 -26.52 8.56 0.02
CA PRO A 564 -25.12 8.57 -0.40
C PRO A 564 -24.15 8.76 0.78
N GLU A 565 -24.59 9.38 1.88
CA GLU A 565 -23.78 9.53 3.11
C GLU A 565 -23.57 8.19 3.82
N LEU A 566 -24.61 7.36 3.87
CA LEU A 566 -24.53 6.01 4.43
C LEU A 566 -23.58 5.13 3.60
N ASP A 567 -23.75 5.14 2.28
CA ASP A 567 -22.94 4.32 1.37
C ASP A 567 -21.48 4.80 1.36
N ALA A 568 -21.24 6.11 1.34
CA ALA A 568 -19.89 6.67 1.51
C ALA A 568 -19.27 6.28 2.85
N GLY A 569 -20.04 6.30 3.94
CA GLY A 569 -19.60 5.88 5.27
C GLY A 569 -19.15 4.41 5.30
N GLN A 570 -19.88 3.52 4.61
CA GLN A 570 -19.51 2.10 4.49
C GLN A 570 -18.22 1.92 3.69
N LEU A 571 -18.07 2.62 2.56
CA LEU A 571 -16.85 2.58 1.76
C LEU A 571 -15.62 3.05 2.56
N VAL A 572 -15.77 4.16 3.30
CA VAL A 572 -14.68 4.70 4.13
C VAL A 572 -14.32 3.74 5.27
N ALA A 573 -15.31 3.10 5.90
CA ALA A 573 -15.07 2.16 7.00
C ALA A 573 -14.46 0.83 6.53
N GLY A 574 -14.71 0.41 5.29
CA GLY A 574 -14.23 -0.85 4.72
C GLY A 574 -12.78 -0.86 4.25
N ARG A 575 -12.07 0.28 4.29
CA ARG A 575 -10.73 0.45 3.70
C ARG A 575 -9.69 0.95 4.69
N VAL A 576 -8.46 0.46 4.49
CA VAL A 576 -7.30 0.81 5.33
C VAL A 576 -6.05 1.00 4.45
N PRO A 577 -5.53 2.23 4.36
CA PRO A 577 -6.00 3.44 5.04
C PRO A 577 -7.39 3.90 4.55
N PRO A 578 -8.18 4.61 5.39
CA PRO A 578 -9.46 5.16 4.97
C PRO A 578 -9.26 6.16 3.82
N PRO A 579 -10.11 6.18 2.79
CA PRO A 579 -10.03 7.17 1.71
C PRO A 579 -10.37 8.58 2.19
N LYS A 580 -9.90 9.58 1.42
CA LYS A 580 -10.32 10.97 1.61
C LYS A 580 -11.79 11.11 1.18
N LEU A 581 -12.64 11.52 2.12
CA LEU A 581 -14.06 11.81 1.86
C LEU A 581 -14.22 13.29 1.50
N ILE A 582 -14.78 13.56 0.33
CA ILE A 582 -15.01 14.91 -0.19
C ILE A 582 -16.50 15.08 -0.46
N LYS A 583 -17.04 16.23 -0.05
CA LYS A 583 -18.41 16.64 -0.37
C LYS A 583 -18.34 17.94 -1.14
N CYS A 584 -18.96 17.98 -2.31
CA CYS A 584 -18.84 19.14 -3.19
C CYS A 584 -20.09 19.36 -4.03
N ASP A 585 -20.31 20.61 -4.40
CA ASP A 585 -21.41 21.00 -5.29
C ASP A 585 -20.89 21.12 -6.73
N GLN A 586 -21.79 20.95 -7.69
CA GLN A 586 -21.50 21.22 -9.10
C GLN A 586 -20.91 22.64 -9.25
N HIS A 587 -19.82 22.75 -10.03
CA HIS A 587 -19.03 23.97 -10.25
C HIS A 587 -18.24 24.50 -9.03
N SER A 588 -18.21 23.79 -7.90
CA SER A 588 -17.31 24.13 -6.79
C SER A 588 -15.87 23.64 -7.04
N SER A 589 -14.89 24.21 -6.36
CA SER A 589 -13.47 23.87 -6.56
C SER A 589 -13.14 22.40 -6.28
N GLN A 590 -13.84 21.79 -5.32
CA GLN A 590 -13.64 20.38 -4.94
C GLN A 590 -14.25 19.41 -5.95
N ALA A 591 -15.15 19.85 -6.85
CA ALA A 591 -15.71 19.01 -7.91
C ALA A 591 -14.63 18.50 -8.90
N ARG A 592 -13.47 19.15 -8.94
CA ARG A 592 -12.32 18.72 -9.76
C ARG A 592 -11.83 17.30 -9.45
N PHE A 593 -12.03 16.81 -8.21
CA PHE A 593 -11.67 15.44 -7.83
C PHE A 593 -12.50 14.37 -8.58
N LEU A 594 -13.73 14.72 -8.96
CA LEU A 594 -14.57 13.92 -9.85
C LEU A 594 -14.20 14.18 -11.32
N LEU A 595 -14.23 15.46 -11.74
CA LEU A 595 -14.08 15.83 -13.15
C LEU A 595 -12.78 15.33 -13.79
N ALA A 596 -11.67 15.37 -13.06
CA ALA A 596 -10.36 14.91 -13.55
C ALA A 596 -10.30 13.39 -13.83
N LYS A 597 -11.31 12.62 -13.41
CA LYS A 597 -11.38 11.16 -13.58
C LYS A 597 -12.45 10.72 -14.56
N LEU A 598 -13.29 11.64 -15.05
CA LEU A 598 -14.35 11.34 -16.02
C LEU A 598 -13.79 11.20 -17.43
N ASN A 599 -14.45 10.37 -18.24
CA ASN A 599 -14.22 10.34 -19.68
C ASN A 599 -14.67 11.68 -20.31
N PRO A 600 -13.78 12.39 -21.04
CA PRO A 600 -14.11 13.65 -21.70
C PRO A 600 -14.85 13.40 -23.03
N SER A 601 -16.07 12.87 -22.96
CA SER A 601 -16.90 12.67 -24.16
C SER A 601 -17.50 13.96 -24.73
N VAL A 602 -17.45 15.04 -23.94
CA VAL A 602 -17.83 16.40 -24.32
C VAL A 602 -16.72 17.35 -23.84
N THR A 603 -16.06 18.00 -24.79
CA THR A 603 -14.92 18.92 -24.58
C THR A 603 -15.19 20.28 -25.21
N GLN A 604 -14.26 21.22 -25.03
CA GLN A 604 -14.30 22.55 -25.63
C GLN A 604 -14.41 22.53 -27.17
N ASP A 605 -13.97 21.45 -27.81
CA ASP A 605 -14.00 21.28 -29.27
C ASP A 605 -15.27 20.58 -29.77
N SER A 606 -16.16 20.19 -28.85
CA SER A 606 -17.41 19.50 -29.19
C SER A 606 -18.42 20.49 -29.80
N THR A 607 -18.88 20.21 -31.03
CA THR A 607 -19.86 21.04 -31.74
C THR A 607 -21.28 20.94 -31.17
N TYR A 608 -21.59 19.83 -30.49
CA TYR A 608 -22.88 19.58 -29.85
C TYR A 608 -22.66 19.14 -28.41
N THR A 609 -23.13 19.95 -27.46
CA THR A 609 -23.02 19.66 -26.02
C THR A 609 -24.30 19.07 -25.44
N ASP A 610 -25.44 19.22 -26.11
CA ASP A 610 -26.77 18.77 -25.67
C ASP A 610 -27.10 19.12 -24.21
N GLY A 611 -26.64 20.30 -23.75
CA GLY A 611 -26.80 20.77 -22.37
C GLY A 611 -25.92 20.05 -21.32
N SER A 612 -25.03 19.14 -21.75
CA SER A 612 -24.05 18.49 -20.89
C SER A 612 -22.94 19.46 -20.45
N ASP A 613 -22.38 19.23 -19.27
CA ASP A 613 -21.17 19.91 -18.83
C ASP A 613 -19.98 19.60 -19.77
N ILE A 614 -18.99 20.49 -19.79
CA ILE A 614 -17.82 20.40 -20.65
C ILE A 614 -16.57 20.16 -19.79
N ILE A 615 -15.73 19.19 -20.18
CA ILE A 615 -14.39 19.03 -19.61
C ILE A 615 -13.37 19.72 -20.52
N PHE A 616 -12.64 20.68 -19.97
CA PHE A 616 -11.54 21.34 -20.67
C PHE A 616 -10.29 20.46 -20.63
N THR A 617 -10.03 19.73 -21.71
CA THR A 617 -8.86 18.84 -21.83
C THR A 617 -8.56 18.51 -23.30
N ASP A 618 -7.31 18.18 -23.58
CA ASP A 618 -6.86 17.62 -24.87
C ASP A 618 -6.79 16.06 -24.83
N ASP A 619 -7.19 15.47 -23.70
CA ASP A 619 -7.21 14.02 -23.53
C ASP A 619 -8.20 13.35 -24.49
N LEU A 620 -7.78 12.20 -25.03
CA LEU A 620 -8.65 11.37 -25.88
C LEU A 620 -9.84 10.83 -25.08
N SER A 621 -11.02 10.87 -25.70
CA SER A 621 -12.20 10.17 -25.18
C SER A 621 -12.08 8.66 -25.38
N LEU A 622 -12.83 7.90 -24.58
CA LEU A 622 -12.92 6.44 -24.69
C LEU A 622 -13.36 6.02 -26.10
N GLN A 623 -14.31 6.74 -26.70
CA GLN A 623 -14.80 6.42 -28.04
C GLN A 623 -13.66 6.52 -29.07
N VAL A 624 -12.94 7.64 -29.07
CA VAL A 624 -11.80 7.86 -29.98
C VAL A 624 -10.71 6.81 -29.77
N PHE A 625 -10.41 6.46 -28.52
CA PHE A 625 -9.47 5.40 -28.20
C PHE A 625 -9.90 4.03 -28.77
N ILE A 626 -11.17 3.67 -28.64
CA ILE A 626 -11.72 2.42 -29.17
C ILE A 626 -11.70 2.42 -30.71
N ASP A 627 -12.03 3.53 -31.35
CA ASP A 627 -12.00 3.64 -32.82
C ASP A 627 -10.57 3.42 -33.37
N TYR A 628 -9.55 3.99 -32.70
CA TYR A 628 -8.15 3.73 -33.04
C TYR A 628 -7.75 2.28 -32.81
N LEU A 629 -8.18 1.68 -31.70
CA LEU A 629 -7.89 0.27 -31.42
C LEU A 629 -8.51 -0.64 -32.49
N GLN A 630 -9.76 -0.38 -32.89
CA GLN A 630 -10.45 -1.13 -33.95
C GLN A 630 -9.70 -1.00 -35.27
N ALA A 631 -9.33 0.22 -35.66
CA ALA A 631 -8.59 0.46 -36.89
C ALA A 631 -7.25 -0.28 -36.93
N LEU A 632 -6.52 -0.32 -35.82
CA LEU A 632 -5.22 -1.01 -35.73
C LEU A 632 -5.37 -2.53 -35.60
N ALA A 633 -6.43 -3.02 -34.98
CA ALA A 633 -6.65 -4.46 -34.78
C ALA A 633 -6.97 -5.20 -36.09
N VAL A 634 -7.61 -4.54 -37.06
CA VAL A 634 -8.02 -5.16 -38.34
C VAL A 634 -6.97 -5.12 -39.44
N GLN A 635 -5.84 -4.44 -39.20
CA GLN A 635 -4.71 -4.32 -40.15
C GLN A 635 -3.77 -5.53 -40.14
N GLY A 636 -3.85 -6.37 -39.11
CA GLY A 636 -2.91 -7.46 -38.82
C GLY A 636 -3.20 -8.78 -39.53
#